data_AF-A0A6J3A819-F1
#
_entry.id   AF-A0A6J3A819-F1
#
_cell.length_a   1.000
_cell.length_b   1.000
_cell.length_c   1.000
_cell.angle_alpha   90.00
_cell.angle_beta   90.00
_cell.angle_gamma   90.00
#
_symmetry.space_group_name_H-M   'P 1'
#
loop_
_entity.id
_entity.type
_entity.pdbx_description
1 polymer ?
#
loop_
_entity_poly.entity_id
_entity_poly.type
_entity_poly.pdbx_seq_one_letter_code
_entity_poly.pdbx_strand_id
1 'polypeptide(L)'
;MNGTDEGVSAWITVNFLTGGLRAPGRGSVGTLDLGGGSTQITFLPRVEGTLQTSPPGYLTSLQMFNRTYKLYSYSYLGLGLMSARLAVLGGKEGKPAEDGEELVSPCLSPGFRGEWSHAEITYRVSGQKAAGNLYQLCAARVSEILRDKVHRTEEAKDVDFYAFSYYYDLAANVGLIDAEKGGSLVVADFEIAAKYVCRTAEAQPPHNPFLCLDLTYVSLLLREFGFPRDKELKLTQKIDNVETSWALGATFHYIDSLSRWKSPTS
;
A
#
# COMPACT_ATOMS: atom_id res chain seq x y z
N MET A 1 17.95 -3.72 2.63
CA MET A 1 17.03 -2.95 3.49
C MET A 1 15.81 -3.82 3.73
N ASN A 2 15.35 -3.98 4.97
CA ASN A 2 14.10 -4.72 5.22
C ASN A 2 12.89 -3.78 4.95
N GLY A 3 11.67 -4.33 4.85
CA GLY A 3 10.50 -3.51 4.52
C GLY A 3 10.13 -2.46 5.58
N THR A 4 10.43 -2.70 6.87
CA THR A 4 10.19 -1.70 7.92
C THR A 4 11.15 -0.51 7.79
N ASP A 5 12.42 -0.77 7.46
CA ASP A 5 13.41 0.26 7.17
C ASP A 5 13.02 1.08 5.95
N GLU A 6 12.41 0.45 4.94
CA GLU A 6 11.86 1.12 3.75
C GLU A 6 10.75 2.10 4.15
N GLY A 7 9.78 1.66 4.96
CA GLY A 7 8.70 2.50 5.48
C GLY A 7 9.20 3.68 6.31
N VAL A 8 10.15 3.44 7.23
CA VAL A 8 10.80 4.52 8.01
C VAL A 8 11.54 5.50 7.09
N SER A 9 12.27 4.99 6.10
CA SER A 9 13.02 5.84 5.16
C SER A 9 12.08 6.68 4.30
N ALA A 10 10.97 6.11 3.83
CA ALA A 10 9.96 6.86 3.08
C ALA A 10 9.28 7.93 3.96
N TRP A 11 8.97 7.62 5.22
CA TRP A 11 8.45 8.58 6.19
C TRP A 11 9.41 9.75 6.41
N ILE A 12 10.71 9.49 6.52
CA ILE A 12 11.75 10.52 6.60
C ILE A 12 11.73 11.39 5.33
N THR A 13 11.73 10.79 4.14
CA THR A 13 11.68 11.52 2.85
C THR A 13 10.51 12.50 2.85
N VAL A 14 9.28 12.00 3.09
CA VAL A 14 8.08 12.82 3.01
C VAL A 14 8.08 13.92 4.07
N ASN A 15 8.44 13.62 5.31
CA ASN A 15 8.45 14.62 6.38
C ASN A 15 9.61 15.61 6.28
N PHE A 16 10.71 15.26 5.60
CA PHE A 16 11.75 16.21 5.23
C PHE A 16 11.24 17.21 4.18
N LEU A 17 10.65 16.69 3.10
CA LEU A 17 10.17 17.50 1.96
C LEU A 17 8.99 18.39 2.36
N THR A 18 8.03 17.87 3.12
CA THR A 18 6.89 18.65 3.65
C THR A 18 7.25 19.55 4.84
N GLY A 19 8.48 19.45 5.35
CA GLY A 19 8.97 20.25 6.47
C GLY A 19 8.50 19.82 7.86
N GLY A 20 7.86 18.65 7.97
CA GLY A 20 7.44 18.03 9.25
C GLY A 20 8.61 17.74 10.21
N LEU A 21 9.85 17.60 9.70
CA LEU A 21 11.04 17.39 10.54
C LEU A 21 11.71 18.69 11.02
N ARG A 22 11.30 19.87 10.53
CA ARG A 22 12.06 21.13 10.74
C ARG A 22 11.84 21.81 12.09
N ALA A 23 10.68 21.66 12.74
CA ALA A 23 10.35 22.37 13.98
C ALA A 23 9.53 21.51 14.96
N PRO A 24 9.71 21.65 16.29
CA PRO A 24 8.82 21.02 17.26
C PRO A 24 7.38 21.57 17.07
N GLY A 25 6.37 20.71 17.08
CA GLY A 25 4.97 21.12 16.97
C GLY A 25 4.44 21.31 15.55
N ARG A 26 5.28 21.25 14.50
CA ARG A 26 4.79 21.04 13.13
C ARG A 26 4.34 19.59 13.01
N GLY A 27 3.09 19.38 12.58
CA GLY A 27 2.54 18.04 12.46
C GLY A 27 3.29 17.25 11.40
N SER A 28 3.86 16.11 11.77
CA SER A 28 4.32 15.11 10.80
C SER A 28 3.13 14.39 10.17
N VAL A 29 3.28 14.00 8.92
CA VAL A 29 2.34 13.16 8.18
C VAL A 29 2.75 11.69 8.24
N GLY A 30 1.80 10.79 8.03
CA GLY A 30 2.05 9.38 7.79
C GLY A 30 2.31 9.08 6.31
N THR A 31 2.82 7.89 6.04
CA THR A 31 3.12 7.38 4.70
C THR A 31 2.49 6.00 4.49
N LEU A 32 1.96 5.79 3.30
CA LEU A 32 1.49 4.51 2.77
C LEU A 32 2.26 4.20 1.48
N ASP A 33 2.98 3.10 1.48
CA ASP A 33 3.68 2.59 0.29
C ASP A 33 3.06 1.26 -0.11
N LEU A 34 2.68 1.12 -1.38
CA LEU A 34 2.22 -0.15 -1.94
C LEU A 34 3.19 -0.56 -3.04
N GLY A 35 4.14 -1.42 -2.67
CA GLY A 35 5.06 -2.05 -3.60
C GLY A 35 4.47 -3.32 -4.23
N GLY A 36 5.31 -4.03 -4.99
CA GLY A 36 4.90 -5.28 -5.64
C GLY A 36 4.73 -6.45 -4.66
N GLY A 37 5.66 -6.60 -3.71
CA GLY A 37 5.70 -7.71 -2.76
C GLY A 37 5.21 -7.38 -1.35
N SER A 38 5.25 -6.12 -0.93
CA SER A 38 4.78 -5.67 0.38
C SER A 38 4.06 -4.33 0.31
N THR A 39 3.36 -4.00 1.39
CA THR A 39 2.87 -2.65 1.65
C THR A 39 3.34 -2.18 3.02
N GLN A 40 3.64 -0.89 3.14
CA GLN A 40 4.15 -0.27 4.34
C GLN A 40 3.20 0.82 4.81
N ILE A 41 3.02 0.90 6.12
CA ILE A 41 2.36 2.01 6.80
C ILE A 41 3.32 2.53 7.87
N THR A 42 3.58 3.84 7.85
CA THR A 42 4.48 4.47 8.81
C THR A 42 3.93 5.82 9.25
N PHE A 43 3.84 6.08 10.54
CA PHE A 43 3.49 7.39 11.08
C PHE A 43 4.08 7.60 12.48
N LEU A 44 4.02 8.84 12.97
CA LEU A 44 4.40 9.18 14.34
C LEU A 44 3.14 9.19 15.23
N PRO A 45 2.98 8.20 16.14
CA PRO A 45 1.87 8.19 17.10
C PRO A 45 2.01 9.35 18.07
N ARG A 46 0.87 9.94 18.43
CA ARG A 46 0.69 11.02 19.40
C ARG A 46 -0.18 10.56 20.57
N VAL A 47 -0.96 9.50 20.38
CA VAL A 47 -1.82 8.93 21.43
C VAL A 47 -1.05 7.84 22.19
N GLU A 48 -0.96 8.00 23.51
CA GLU A 48 -0.26 7.05 24.40
C GLU A 48 -0.84 5.62 24.27
N GLY A 49 -2.16 5.50 24.07
CA GLY A 49 -2.81 4.21 23.81
C GLY A 49 -2.17 3.45 22.65
N THR A 50 -1.91 4.11 21.52
CA THR A 50 -1.24 3.50 20.35
C THR A 50 0.16 3.00 20.72
N LEU A 51 0.91 3.76 21.53
CA LEU A 51 2.25 3.38 21.96
C LEU A 51 2.27 2.16 22.90
N GLN A 52 1.18 1.93 23.63
CA GLN A 52 1.05 0.83 24.58
C GLN A 52 0.43 -0.43 23.97
N THR A 53 -0.53 -0.27 23.06
CA THR A 53 -1.28 -1.40 22.48
C THR A 53 -0.72 -1.90 21.16
N SER A 54 0.23 -1.18 20.55
CA SER A 54 0.88 -1.65 19.31
C SER A 54 1.57 -2.99 19.52
N PRO A 55 1.44 -3.95 18.58
CA PRO A 55 2.07 -5.26 18.72
C PRO A 55 3.61 -5.18 18.76
N PRO A 56 4.29 -6.21 19.30
CA PRO A 56 5.74 -6.30 19.21
C PRO A 56 6.23 -6.17 17.76
N GLY A 57 7.24 -5.32 17.55
CA GLY A 57 7.83 -5.07 16.23
C GLY A 57 7.16 -3.96 15.40
N TYR A 58 6.03 -3.41 15.85
CA TYR A 58 5.34 -2.30 15.15
C TYR A 58 5.84 -0.91 15.53
N LEU A 59 6.58 -0.79 16.64
CA LEU A 59 7.17 0.47 17.06
C LEU A 59 8.67 0.45 16.77
N THR A 60 9.14 1.44 16.02
CA THR A 60 10.56 1.63 15.69
C THR A 60 11.06 2.97 16.21
N SER A 61 12.15 2.94 16.98
CA SER A 61 12.82 4.15 17.43
C SER A 61 13.84 4.61 16.40
N LEU A 62 13.71 5.85 15.97
CA LEU A 62 14.59 6.52 15.01
C LEU A 62 15.21 7.74 15.70
N GLN A 63 16.52 7.91 15.59
CA GLN A 63 17.17 9.16 15.99
C GLN A 63 17.60 9.90 14.73
N MET A 64 17.17 11.16 14.60
CA MET A 64 17.44 12.00 13.45
C MET A 64 17.39 13.47 13.81
N PHE A 65 18.34 14.27 13.32
CA PHE A 65 18.40 15.71 13.57
C PHE A 65 18.35 16.07 15.07
N ASN A 66 19.12 15.35 15.89
CA ASN A 66 19.14 15.46 17.36
C ASN A 66 17.78 15.24 18.06
N ARG A 67 16.87 14.49 17.44
CA ARG A 67 15.60 14.09 18.04
C ARG A 67 15.39 12.60 17.94
N THR A 68 14.70 12.04 18.92
CA THR A 68 14.25 10.66 18.91
C THR A 68 12.76 10.63 18.57
N TYR A 69 12.43 9.89 17.52
CA TYR A 69 11.07 9.61 17.07
C TYR A 69 10.76 8.15 17.40
N LYS A 70 9.59 7.88 17.98
CA LYS A 70 9.07 6.53 18.15
C LYS A 70 7.94 6.33 17.16
N LEU A 71 8.26 5.77 16.00
CA LEU A 71 7.34 5.62 14.88
C LEU A 71 6.54 4.33 15.03
N TYR A 72 5.26 4.36 14.64
CA TYR A 72 4.56 3.16 14.21
C TYR A 72 5.00 2.87 12.78
N SER A 73 5.59 1.70 12.54
CA SER A 73 6.04 1.28 11.22
C SER A 73 5.93 -0.22 11.08
N TYR A 74 5.28 -0.68 10.02
CA TYR A 74 5.25 -2.09 9.69
C TYR A 74 5.18 -2.33 8.19
N SER A 75 5.80 -3.42 7.75
CA SER A 75 5.79 -3.90 6.38
C SER A 75 5.08 -5.23 6.28
N TYR A 76 3.98 -5.27 5.55
CA TYR A 76 3.19 -6.46 5.33
C TYR A 76 3.67 -7.21 4.08
N LEU A 77 4.63 -8.10 4.27
CA LEU A 77 5.14 -8.96 3.21
C LEU A 77 4.04 -9.90 2.69
N GLY A 78 3.95 -10.05 1.37
CA GLY A 78 2.89 -10.79 0.67
C GLY A 78 1.62 -9.97 0.43
N LEU A 79 1.53 -8.76 0.98
CA LEU A 79 0.42 -7.82 0.77
C LEU A 79 0.82 -6.64 -0.15
N GLY A 80 1.89 -6.79 -0.93
CA GLY A 80 2.11 -5.90 -2.09
C GLY A 80 1.12 -6.23 -3.21
N LEU A 81 0.93 -5.30 -4.15
CA LEU A 81 -0.13 -5.43 -5.17
C LEU A 81 0.01 -6.73 -5.99
N MET A 82 1.23 -7.09 -6.40
CA MET A 82 1.47 -8.26 -7.25
C MET A 82 1.34 -9.57 -6.47
N SER A 83 1.92 -9.65 -5.27
CA SER A 83 1.80 -10.83 -4.40
C SER A 83 0.35 -11.04 -3.93
N ALA A 84 -0.37 -9.97 -3.59
CA ALA A 84 -1.78 -10.05 -3.23
C ALA A 84 -2.64 -10.50 -4.42
N ARG A 85 -2.34 -10.01 -5.64
CA ARG A 85 -3.00 -10.47 -6.87
C ARG A 85 -2.82 -11.98 -7.04
N LEU A 86 -1.61 -12.50 -6.92
CA LEU A 86 -1.36 -13.94 -7.00
C LEU A 86 -2.22 -14.72 -5.99
N ALA A 87 -2.28 -14.27 -4.74
CA ALA A 87 -3.08 -14.91 -3.69
C ALA A 87 -4.59 -14.88 -3.98
N VAL A 88 -5.11 -13.74 -4.47
CA VAL A 88 -6.52 -13.58 -4.87
C VAL A 88 -6.87 -14.48 -6.05
N LEU A 89 -5.95 -14.65 -7.00
CA LEU A 89 -6.08 -15.57 -8.13
C LEU A 89 -6.02 -17.05 -7.72
N GLY A 90 -5.58 -17.37 -6.49
CA GLY A 90 -5.47 -18.74 -5.97
C GLY A 90 -4.06 -19.34 -6.07
N GLY A 91 -3.09 -18.57 -6.58
CA GLY A 91 -1.71 -19.00 -6.64
C GLY A 91 -0.97 -18.89 -5.30
N LYS A 92 0.26 -19.40 -5.26
CA LYS A 92 1.15 -19.37 -4.10
C LYS A 92 2.53 -18.88 -4.53
N GLU A 93 3.10 -17.96 -3.76
CA GLU A 93 4.41 -17.36 -4.05
C GLU A 93 5.49 -18.45 -4.20
N GLY A 94 6.32 -18.33 -5.24
CA GLY A 94 7.42 -19.26 -5.54
C GLY A 94 6.96 -20.68 -5.93
N LYS A 95 5.66 -20.90 -6.17
CA LYS A 95 5.12 -22.18 -6.62
C LYS A 95 4.47 -22.03 -8.00
N PRO A 96 4.95 -22.76 -9.02
CA PRO A 96 4.22 -22.92 -10.27
C PRO A 96 2.85 -23.55 -10.03
N ALA A 97 1.90 -23.26 -10.92
CA ALA A 97 0.68 -24.05 -11.00
C ALA A 97 1.02 -25.48 -11.43
N GLU A 98 0.23 -26.46 -11.00
CA GLU A 98 0.41 -27.84 -11.48
C GLU A 98 0.19 -27.92 -13.01
N ASP A 99 0.76 -28.95 -13.66
CA ASP A 99 0.66 -29.08 -15.12
C ASP A 99 -0.80 -29.10 -15.58
N GLY A 100 -1.18 -28.11 -16.38
CA GLY A 100 -2.54 -27.95 -16.90
C GLY A 100 -3.54 -27.29 -15.93
N GLU A 101 -3.11 -26.91 -14.72
CA GLU A 101 -3.93 -26.17 -13.76
C GLU A 101 -4.14 -24.72 -14.24
N GLU A 102 -5.38 -24.26 -14.17
CA GLU A 102 -5.78 -22.88 -14.45
C GLU A 102 -6.26 -22.23 -13.15
N LEU A 103 -5.71 -21.07 -12.83
CA LEU A 103 -6.10 -20.28 -11.68
C LEU A 103 -7.42 -19.55 -11.98
N VAL A 104 -8.52 -20.10 -11.47
CA VAL A 104 -9.87 -19.54 -11.66
C VAL A 104 -10.19 -18.55 -10.54
N SER A 105 -10.49 -17.30 -10.89
CA SER A 105 -10.75 -16.24 -9.91
C SER A 105 -12.12 -15.58 -10.07
N PRO A 106 -12.83 -15.30 -8.96
CA PRO A 106 -14.03 -14.46 -8.97
C PRO A 106 -13.76 -12.98 -9.22
N CYS A 107 -12.49 -12.55 -9.29
CA CYS A 107 -12.10 -11.17 -9.54
C CYS A 107 -11.83 -10.85 -11.01
N LEU A 108 -11.91 -11.85 -11.90
CA LEU A 108 -11.72 -11.68 -13.33
C LEU A 108 -13.06 -11.83 -14.06
N SER A 109 -13.22 -11.14 -15.18
CA SER A 109 -14.44 -11.22 -16.00
C SER A 109 -14.75 -12.67 -16.39
N PRO A 110 -16.01 -13.15 -16.32
CA PRO A 110 -16.33 -14.56 -16.59
C PRO A 110 -15.91 -15.11 -17.96
N GLY A 111 -15.73 -14.24 -18.95
CA GLY A 111 -15.27 -14.62 -20.29
C GLY A 111 -13.75 -14.51 -20.48
N PHE A 112 -13.02 -13.97 -19.49
CA PHE A 112 -11.59 -13.76 -19.59
C PHE A 112 -10.81 -15.07 -19.38
N ARG A 113 -9.85 -15.31 -20.26
CA ARG A 113 -8.78 -16.30 -20.13
C ARG A 113 -7.50 -15.71 -20.67
N GLY A 114 -6.39 -15.90 -19.96
CA GLY A 114 -5.10 -15.38 -20.40
C GLY A 114 -3.96 -15.95 -19.60
N GLU A 115 -2.77 -15.49 -19.94
CA GLU A 115 -1.54 -15.78 -19.21
C GLU A 115 -1.07 -14.53 -18.46
N TRP A 116 -0.51 -14.72 -17.28
CA TRP A 116 0.07 -13.67 -16.47
C TRP A 116 1.32 -14.18 -15.78
N SER A 117 2.40 -13.40 -15.87
CA SER A 117 3.69 -13.76 -15.26
C SER A 117 3.95 -12.94 -14.01
N HIS A 118 4.41 -13.61 -12.95
CA HIS A 118 4.86 -13.00 -11.71
C HIS A 118 6.05 -13.78 -11.17
N ALA A 119 7.12 -13.09 -10.77
CA ALA A 119 8.37 -13.69 -10.29
C ALA A 119 8.89 -14.82 -11.21
N GLU A 120 8.95 -14.56 -12.52
CA GLU A 120 9.41 -15.50 -13.57
C GLU A 120 8.55 -16.76 -13.77
N ILE A 121 7.40 -16.86 -13.08
CA ILE A 121 6.43 -17.94 -13.24
C ILE A 121 5.24 -17.44 -14.05
N THR A 122 4.88 -18.16 -15.11
CA THR A 122 3.68 -17.88 -15.92
C THR A 122 2.50 -18.72 -15.44
N TYR A 123 1.40 -18.05 -15.14
CA TYR A 123 0.15 -18.64 -14.70
C TYR A 123 -0.90 -18.51 -15.80
N ARG A 124 -1.65 -19.59 -16.04
CA ARG A 124 -2.90 -19.52 -16.79
C ARG A 124 -4.00 -19.09 -15.83
N VAL A 125 -4.69 -18.01 -16.16
CA VAL A 125 -5.70 -17.40 -15.30
C VAL A 125 -7.02 -17.26 -16.06
N SER A 126 -8.13 -17.45 -15.35
CA SER A 126 -9.45 -17.29 -15.93
C SER A 126 -10.48 -16.74 -14.96
N GLY A 127 -11.53 -16.13 -15.51
CA GLY A 127 -12.70 -15.72 -14.76
C GLY A 127 -13.57 -16.90 -14.33
N GLN A 128 -14.05 -16.84 -13.09
CA GLN A 128 -15.10 -17.73 -12.63
C GLN A 128 -16.37 -17.52 -13.46
N LYS A 129 -17.09 -18.60 -13.77
CA LYS A 129 -18.39 -18.52 -14.44
C LYS A 129 -19.33 -17.58 -13.68
N ALA A 130 -20.13 -16.82 -14.43
CA ALA A 130 -21.05 -15.83 -13.88
C ALA A 130 -21.94 -16.45 -12.79
N ALA A 131 -21.73 -16.02 -11.54
CA ALA A 131 -22.38 -16.55 -10.36
C ALA A 131 -22.94 -15.43 -9.45
N GLY A 132 -23.05 -14.20 -9.97
CA GLY A 132 -23.46 -13.03 -9.22
C GLY A 132 -22.73 -11.78 -9.69
N ASN A 133 -22.82 -10.71 -8.90
CA ASN A 133 -22.13 -9.46 -9.18
C ASN A 133 -20.61 -9.61 -8.97
N LEU A 134 -19.83 -9.29 -10.00
CA LEU A 134 -18.37 -9.48 -10.03
C LEU A 134 -17.67 -8.78 -8.86
N TYR A 135 -18.06 -7.53 -8.57
CA TYR A 135 -17.46 -6.79 -7.46
C TYR A 135 -17.70 -7.48 -6.10
N GLN A 136 -18.92 -7.97 -5.85
CA GLN A 136 -19.23 -8.65 -4.59
C GLN A 136 -18.45 -9.95 -4.41
N LEU A 137 -18.36 -10.76 -5.46
CA LEU A 137 -17.59 -12.00 -5.45
C LEU A 137 -16.09 -11.72 -5.26
N CYS A 138 -15.58 -10.71 -5.95
CA CYS A 138 -14.18 -10.29 -5.79
C CYS A 138 -13.89 -9.75 -4.39
N ALA A 139 -14.76 -8.89 -3.85
CA ALA A 139 -14.63 -8.35 -2.52
C ALA A 139 -14.62 -9.44 -1.45
N ALA A 140 -15.49 -10.46 -1.58
CA ALA A 140 -15.49 -11.61 -0.68
C ALA A 140 -14.15 -12.35 -0.72
N ARG A 141 -13.61 -12.62 -1.92
CA ARG A 141 -12.30 -13.28 -2.09
C ARG A 141 -11.16 -12.44 -1.51
N VAL A 142 -11.15 -11.14 -1.77
CA VAL A 142 -10.14 -10.22 -1.22
C VAL A 142 -10.22 -10.19 0.31
N SER A 143 -11.42 -10.12 0.88
CA SER A 143 -11.62 -10.16 2.34
C SER A 143 -11.09 -11.46 2.97
N GLU A 144 -11.17 -12.60 2.28
CA GLU A 144 -10.53 -13.84 2.76
C GLU A 144 -9.01 -13.73 2.81
N ILE A 145 -8.40 -13.10 1.79
CA ILE A 145 -6.95 -12.92 1.73
C ILE A 145 -6.45 -11.96 2.81
N LEU A 146 -7.22 -10.90 3.10
CA LEU A 146 -6.83 -9.86 4.07
C LEU A 146 -7.17 -10.21 5.53
N ARG A 147 -8.08 -11.16 5.77
CA ARG A 147 -8.55 -11.50 7.12
C ARG A 147 -7.40 -11.78 8.08
N ASP A 148 -7.36 -11.02 9.18
CA ASP A 148 -6.37 -11.12 10.25
C ASP A 148 -4.92 -10.93 9.80
N LYS A 149 -4.68 -10.35 8.62
CA LYS A 149 -3.32 -10.09 8.09
C LYS A 149 -2.77 -8.73 8.45
N VAL A 150 -3.64 -7.80 8.83
CA VAL A 150 -3.29 -6.39 9.00
C VAL A 150 -3.66 -5.95 10.41
N HIS A 151 -2.79 -5.13 11.02
CA HIS A 151 -3.08 -4.56 12.33
C HIS A 151 -3.83 -3.24 12.14
N ARG A 152 -5.06 -3.19 12.63
CA ARG A 152 -5.88 -1.98 12.65
C ARG A 152 -5.45 -1.07 13.80
N THR A 153 -5.21 0.21 13.51
CA THR A 153 -4.94 1.22 14.55
C THR A 153 -5.95 2.36 14.46
N GLU A 154 -6.58 2.71 15.59
CA GLU A 154 -7.61 3.75 15.62
C GLU A 154 -7.04 5.14 15.35
N GLU A 155 -5.77 5.39 15.64
CA GLU A 155 -5.14 6.70 15.44
C GLU A 155 -4.88 7.02 13.95
N ALA A 156 -4.82 6.01 13.07
CA ALA A 156 -4.57 6.24 11.66
C ALA A 156 -5.64 7.13 10.99
N LYS A 157 -6.88 7.13 11.51
CA LYS A 157 -7.94 8.01 10.98
C LYS A 157 -7.64 9.50 11.21
N ASP A 158 -6.89 9.83 12.27
CA ASP A 158 -6.62 11.21 12.70
C ASP A 158 -5.28 11.75 12.17
N VAL A 159 -4.50 10.92 11.48
CA VAL A 159 -3.20 11.29 10.91
C VAL A 159 -3.34 11.58 9.41
N ASP A 160 -2.79 12.68 8.90
CA ASP A 160 -2.74 12.93 7.45
C ASP A 160 -1.75 11.98 6.78
N PHE A 161 -2.13 11.38 5.65
CA PHE A 161 -1.29 10.39 4.93
C PHE A 161 -0.95 10.82 3.51
N TYR A 162 0.31 10.57 3.15
CA TYR A 162 0.77 10.51 1.77
C TYR A 162 0.81 9.05 1.31
N ALA A 163 0.18 8.74 0.18
CA ALA A 163 0.18 7.42 -0.44
C ALA A 163 0.85 7.46 -1.81
N PHE A 164 1.73 6.50 -2.11
CA PHE A 164 2.52 6.49 -3.34
C PHE A 164 2.71 5.06 -3.86
N SER A 165 3.55 4.89 -4.90
CA SER A 165 3.73 3.63 -5.63
C SER A 165 2.40 3.15 -6.24
N TYR A 166 2.00 1.88 -6.07
CA TYR A 166 0.80 1.38 -6.72
C TYR A 166 -0.52 2.03 -6.25
N TYR A 167 -0.55 2.68 -5.07
CA TYR A 167 -1.70 3.53 -4.72
C TYR A 167 -1.88 4.67 -5.73
N TYR A 168 -0.76 5.34 -6.10
CA TYR A 168 -0.73 6.40 -7.11
C TYR A 168 -1.09 5.86 -8.49
N ASP A 169 -0.41 4.79 -8.92
CA ASP A 169 -0.57 4.27 -10.28
C ASP A 169 -2.01 3.84 -10.54
N LEU A 170 -2.65 3.16 -9.59
CA LEU A 170 -4.05 2.75 -9.72
C LEU A 170 -4.99 3.95 -9.78
N ALA A 171 -4.81 4.95 -8.90
CA ALA A 171 -5.64 6.15 -8.89
C ALA A 171 -5.50 6.95 -10.19
N ALA A 172 -4.28 7.13 -10.69
CA ALA A 172 -4.02 7.83 -11.95
C ALA A 172 -4.62 7.07 -13.14
N ASN A 173 -4.47 5.73 -13.18
CA ASN A 173 -4.98 4.88 -14.26
C ASN A 173 -6.50 4.94 -14.43
N VAL A 174 -7.24 5.19 -13.35
CA VAL A 174 -8.71 5.38 -13.39
C VAL A 174 -9.15 6.84 -13.33
N GLY A 175 -8.22 7.79 -13.41
CA GLY A 175 -8.51 9.22 -13.44
C GLY A 175 -9.06 9.78 -12.13
N LEU A 176 -8.79 9.14 -11.00
CA LEU A 176 -9.11 9.70 -9.68
C LEU A 176 -8.19 10.87 -9.30
N ILE A 177 -6.99 10.92 -9.89
CA ILE A 177 -6.02 11.99 -9.74
C ILE A 177 -5.40 12.34 -11.09
N ASP A 178 -4.72 13.49 -11.17
CA ASP A 178 -3.92 13.86 -12.33
C ASP A 178 -2.66 12.98 -12.40
N ALA A 179 -2.40 12.37 -13.56
CA ALA A 179 -1.30 11.42 -13.71
C ALA A 179 0.10 12.06 -13.62
N GLU A 180 0.22 13.36 -13.88
CA GLU A 180 1.50 14.09 -13.80
C GLU A 180 1.68 14.77 -12.44
N LYS A 181 0.60 15.32 -11.88
CA LYS A 181 0.65 16.17 -10.69
C LYS A 181 0.24 15.47 -9.40
N GLY A 182 -0.43 14.32 -9.49
CA GLY A 182 -1.09 13.69 -8.36
C GLY A 182 -2.36 14.40 -7.93
N GLY A 183 -2.76 14.21 -6.68
CA GLY A 183 -3.98 14.81 -6.14
C GLY A 183 -4.35 14.29 -4.76
N SER A 184 -5.55 14.65 -4.31
CA SER A 184 -6.18 14.06 -3.12
C SER A 184 -7.42 13.28 -3.55
N LEU A 185 -7.70 12.19 -2.84
CA LEU A 185 -8.95 11.42 -2.95
C LEU A 185 -9.37 10.94 -1.56
N VAL A 186 -10.62 10.50 -1.42
CA VAL A 186 -11.06 9.79 -0.22
C VAL A 186 -11.03 8.28 -0.43
N VAL A 187 -10.86 7.49 0.63
CA VAL A 187 -10.81 6.01 0.56
C VAL A 187 -12.00 5.41 -0.21
N ALA A 188 -13.18 6.02 -0.11
CA ALA A 188 -14.38 5.61 -0.86
C ALA A 188 -14.24 5.68 -2.38
N ASP A 189 -13.37 6.55 -2.90
CA ASP A 189 -13.20 6.74 -4.34
C ASP A 189 -12.63 5.48 -5.01
N PHE A 190 -11.70 4.78 -4.35
CA PHE A 190 -11.23 3.46 -4.80
C PHE A 190 -12.36 2.42 -4.84
N GLU A 191 -13.26 2.43 -3.85
CA GLU A 191 -14.41 1.52 -3.80
C GLU A 191 -15.39 1.79 -4.96
N ILE A 192 -15.66 3.07 -5.24
CA ILE A 192 -16.55 3.50 -6.32
C ILE A 192 -15.94 3.14 -7.67
N ALA A 193 -14.65 3.41 -7.88
CA ALA A 193 -13.91 3.03 -9.08
C ALA A 193 -13.91 1.51 -9.27
N ALA A 194 -13.66 0.73 -8.21
CA ALA A 194 -13.72 -0.73 -8.25
C ALA A 194 -15.09 -1.22 -8.73
N LYS A 195 -16.18 -0.75 -8.12
CA LYS A 195 -17.55 -1.11 -8.52
C LYS A 195 -17.83 -0.79 -9.99
N TYR A 196 -17.40 0.39 -10.46
CA TYR A 196 -17.58 0.81 -11.85
C TYR A 196 -16.79 -0.08 -12.82
N VAL A 197 -15.51 -0.32 -12.54
CA VAL A 197 -14.62 -1.16 -13.38
C VAL A 197 -15.11 -2.60 -13.41
N CYS A 198 -15.45 -3.18 -12.26
CA CYS A 198 -15.97 -4.55 -12.18
C CYS A 198 -17.27 -4.70 -12.97
N ARG A 199 -18.22 -3.77 -12.82
CA ARG A 199 -19.47 -3.78 -13.60
C ARG A 199 -19.21 -3.67 -15.10
N THR A 200 -18.24 -2.86 -15.51
CA THR A 200 -17.88 -2.72 -16.92
C THR A 200 -17.22 -4.00 -17.46
N ALA A 201 -16.40 -4.66 -16.65
CA ALA A 201 -15.76 -5.93 -16.99
C ALA A 201 -16.75 -7.09 -17.15
N GLU A 202 -17.94 -7.02 -16.53
CA GLU A 202 -19.03 -7.99 -16.77
C GLU A 202 -19.63 -7.86 -18.18
N ALA A 203 -19.61 -6.65 -18.76
CA ALA A 203 -20.21 -6.38 -20.07
C ALA A 203 -19.21 -6.52 -21.23
N GLN A 204 -17.94 -6.14 -21.02
CA GLN A 204 -16.91 -6.17 -22.05
C GLN A 204 -15.54 -6.56 -21.45
N PRO A 205 -14.71 -7.33 -22.17
CA PRO A 205 -13.35 -7.61 -21.72
C PRO A 205 -12.55 -6.32 -21.53
N PRO A 206 -12.05 -6.03 -20.31
CA PRO A 206 -11.27 -4.81 -20.09
C PRO A 206 -9.87 -4.95 -20.69
N HIS A 207 -9.27 -3.82 -21.08
CA HIS A 207 -7.88 -3.79 -21.57
C HIS A 207 -6.89 -4.31 -20.52
N ASN A 208 -7.09 -3.93 -19.25
CA ASN A 208 -6.41 -4.53 -18.11
C ASN A 208 -7.38 -5.49 -17.38
N PRO A 209 -7.18 -6.82 -17.48
CA PRO A 209 -8.05 -7.81 -16.85
C PRO A 209 -8.01 -7.78 -15.31
N PHE A 210 -6.99 -7.18 -14.70
CA PHE A 210 -6.78 -7.18 -13.26
C PHE A 210 -7.31 -5.91 -12.56
N LEU A 211 -7.77 -4.90 -13.30
CA LEU A 211 -8.10 -3.61 -12.70
C LEU A 211 -9.27 -3.69 -11.68
N CYS A 212 -10.26 -4.55 -11.93
CA CYS A 212 -11.34 -4.82 -10.96
C CYS A 212 -10.77 -5.42 -9.67
N LEU A 213 -9.87 -6.40 -9.79
CA LEU A 213 -9.18 -7.05 -8.67
C LEU A 213 -8.38 -6.03 -7.86
N ASP A 214 -7.50 -5.28 -8.53
CA ASP A 214 -6.53 -4.40 -7.90
C ASP A 214 -7.21 -3.25 -7.13
N LEU A 215 -8.24 -2.63 -7.72
CA LEU A 215 -9.01 -1.56 -7.05
C LEU A 215 -9.82 -2.09 -5.88
N THR A 216 -10.41 -3.29 -6.02
CA THR A 216 -11.12 -3.96 -4.91
C THR A 216 -10.15 -4.27 -3.77
N TYR A 217 -8.94 -4.76 -4.10
CA TYR A 217 -7.88 -5.03 -3.15
C TYR A 217 -7.47 -3.78 -2.38
N VAL A 218 -7.11 -2.69 -3.07
CA VAL A 218 -6.68 -1.43 -2.44
C VAL A 218 -7.79 -0.85 -1.56
N SER A 219 -9.04 -0.83 -2.05
CA SER A 219 -10.17 -0.33 -1.28
C SER A 219 -10.35 -1.08 0.05
N LEU A 220 -10.24 -2.41 0.04
CA LEU A 220 -10.39 -3.22 1.24
C LEU A 220 -9.16 -3.16 2.15
N LEU A 221 -7.95 -3.16 1.59
CA LEU A 221 -6.70 -3.02 2.35
C LEU A 221 -6.69 -1.73 3.18
N LEU A 222 -7.06 -0.59 2.58
CA LEU A 222 -7.17 0.68 3.29
C LEU A 222 -8.18 0.63 4.44
N ARG A 223 -9.30 -0.07 4.25
CA ARG A 223 -10.29 -0.26 5.33
C ARG A 223 -9.79 -1.18 6.44
N GLU A 224 -9.01 -2.21 6.11
CA GLU A 224 -8.39 -3.11 7.09
C GLU A 224 -7.32 -2.40 7.94
N PHE A 225 -6.61 -1.42 7.38
CA PHE A 225 -5.76 -0.51 8.17
C PHE A 225 -6.55 0.34 9.18
N GLY A 226 -7.86 0.47 9.00
CA GLY A 226 -8.75 1.23 9.87
C GLY A 226 -9.16 2.59 9.31
N PHE A 227 -8.80 2.92 8.06
CA PHE A 227 -9.19 4.19 7.46
C PHE A 227 -10.71 4.23 7.22
N PRO A 228 -11.42 5.28 7.68
CA PRO A 228 -12.82 5.47 7.35
C PRO A 228 -12.99 5.84 5.87
N ARG A 229 -14.20 5.66 5.33
CA ARG A 229 -14.48 5.83 3.90
C ARG A 229 -14.23 7.26 3.41
N ASP A 230 -14.44 8.24 4.27
CA ASP A 230 -14.24 9.68 4.03
C ASP A 230 -12.82 10.14 4.35
N LYS A 231 -11.90 9.24 4.75
CA LYS A 231 -10.50 9.61 4.97
C LYS A 231 -9.87 10.09 3.67
N GLU A 232 -9.41 11.33 3.67
CA GLU A 232 -8.58 11.87 2.58
C GLU A 232 -7.15 11.30 2.63
N LEU A 233 -6.65 10.92 1.46
CA LEU A 233 -5.27 10.54 1.20
C LEU A 233 -4.68 11.48 0.14
N LYS A 234 -3.41 11.88 0.32
CA LYS A 234 -2.66 12.66 -0.66
C LYS A 234 -1.81 11.73 -1.49
N LEU A 235 -2.01 11.71 -2.80
CA LEU A 235 -1.28 10.85 -3.73
C LEU A 235 -0.32 11.68 -4.57
N THR A 236 0.96 11.33 -4.50
CA THR A 236 2.00 11.99 -5.28
C THR A 236 3.16 11.04 -5.55
N GLN A 237 3.84 11.22 -6.68
CA GLN A 237 5.13 10.60 -6.96
C GLN A 237 6.32 11.52 -6.62
N LYS A 238 6.08 12.84 -6.48
CA LYS A 238 7.13 13.85 -6.25
C LYS A 238 6.66 14.98 -5.33
N ILE A 239 7.54 15.42 -4.44
CA ILE A 239 7.36 16.65 -3.65
C ILE A 239 8.57 17.54 -3.93
N ASP A 240 8.32 18.77 -4.38
CA ASP A 240 9.37 19.72 -4.79
C ASP A 240 10.38 19.12 -5.80
N ASN A 241 9.86 18.40 -6.81
CA ASN A 241 10.62 17.65 -7.83
C ASN A 241 11.49 16.51 -7.31
N VAL A 242 11.38 16.14 -6.03
CA VAL A 242 12.05 14.98 -5.46
C VAL A 242 11.09 13.81 -5.35
N GLU A 243 11.52 12.63 -5.78
CA GLU A 243 10.72 11.41 -5.73
C GLU A 243 10.28 11.06 -4.31
N THR A 244 9.00 10.75 -4.13
CA THR A 244 8.46 10.21 -2.88
C THR A 244 8.74 8.73 -2.82
N SER A 245 9.99 8.41 -2.45
CA SER A 245 10.48 7.05 -2.22
C SER A 245 11.36 7.00 -0.98
N TRP A 246 11.81 5.80 -0.62
CA TRP A 246 12.70 5.58 0.53
C TRP A 246 14.11 6.16 0.34
N ALA A 247 14.55 6.44 -0.88
CA ALA A 247 15.96 6.69 -1.21
C ALA A 247 16.56 7.91 -0.49
N LEU A 248 15.84 9.05 -0.48
CA LEU A 248 16.33 10.27 0.18
C LEU A 248 16.45 10.08 1.70
N GLY A 249 15.41 9.52 2.32
CA GLY A 249 15.41 9.26 3.76
C GLY A 249 16.47 8.26 4.20
N ALA A 250 16.70 7.20 3.41
CA ALA A 250 17.79 6.25 3.65
C ALA A 250 19.16 6.94 3.59
N THR A 251 19.35 7.87 2.65
CA THR A 251 20.56 8.68 2.55
C THR A 251 20.78 9.53 3.80
N PHE A 252 19.75 10.24 4.28
CA PHE A 252 19.88 11.02 5.49
C PHE A 252 20.13 10.17 6.74
N HIS A 253 19.45 9.03 6.87
CA HIS A 253 19.65 8.10 7.98
C HIS A 253 21.11 7.57 8.00
N TYR A 254 21.66 7.26 6.83
CA TYR A 254 23.05 6.86 6.69
C TYR A 254 24.02 7.99 7.09
N ILE A 255 23.82 9.21 6.60
CA ILE A 255 24.68 10.37 6.94
C ILE A 255 24.63 10.70 8.44
N ASP A 256 23.45 10.70 9.05
CA ASP A 256 23.27 10.98 10.47
C ASP A 256 23.98 9.93 11.34
N SER A 257 23.88 8.64 10.97
CA SER A 257 24.59 7.56 11.68
C SER A 257 26.11 7.70 11.60
N LEU A 258 26.66 8.11 10.45
CA LEU A 258 28.10 8.41 10.30
C LEU A 258 28.56 9.58 11.16
N SER A 259 27.73 10.63 11.27
CA SER A 259 28.06 11.81 12.07
C SER A 259 28.16 11.47 13.57
N ARG A 260 27.25 10.62 14.07
CA ARG A 260 27.29 10.10 15.44
C ARG A 260 28.51 9.22 15.70
N TRP A 261 28.94 8.45 14.70
CA TRP A 261 30.14 7.60 14.82
C TRP A 261 31.43 8.40 14.98
N LYS A 262 31.51 9.60 14.39
CA LYS A 262 32.65 10.51 14.54
C LYS A 262 32.62 11.35 15.83
N SER A 263 31.53 11.29 16.59
CA SER A 263 31.36 11.99 17.86
C SER A 263 31.11 11.00 19.02
N PRO A 264 32.05 10.06 19.31
CA PRO A 264 31.99 9.37 20.59
C PRO A 264 32.26 10.40 21.67
N THR A 265 31.33 10.49 22.62
CA THR A 265 31.35 11.35 23.80
C THR A 265 32.75 11.51 24.39
N SER A 266 33.26 12.74 24.39
CA SER A 266 34.29 13.23 25.30
C SER A 266 33.73 13.41 26.70
#